data_AF-A0A7X2BNI0-F1
#
_entry.id   AF-A0A7X2BNI0-F1
#
_cell.length_a   1.000
_cell.length_b   1.000
_cell.length_c   1.000
_cell.angle_alpha   90.00
_cell.angle_beta   90.00
_cell.angle_gamma   90.00
#
_symmetry.space_group_name_H-M   'P 1'
#
loop_
_entity.id
_entity.type
_entity.pdbx_description
1 polymer ?
#
loop_
_entity_poly.entity_id
_entity_poly.type
_entity_poly.pdbx_seq_one_letter_code
_entity_poly.pdbx_strand_id
1 'polypeptide(L)'
;MGMQQTTIVLFDVTDNGGVQTVTPAPVVELSRSEKVAIAIAAIKAQVLAGRYPVAMWSGGKDSSVTVSLALMAMRELIAEGVAVPTLHVCHSDTLMENPVVVAYNEGQIAQMEQYAKTSGIPMKVWVASPGLSTDYLVSIIGGRSIISVGSNTKCQQSTKAYPLGKLKRQVRRHIADEIGVKPKAVEIVSLIGTRFDESATRPTISIKLMAALLHINDAAKEAAQS
;
A
#
# COMPACT_ATOMS: atom_id res chain seq x y z
N MET A 1 -48.58 8.81 -8.86
CA MET A 1 -47.86 7.87 -9.76
C MET A 1 -46.94 7.02 -8.90
N GLY A 2 -47.39 5.83 -8.51
CA GLY A 2 -46.58 4.88 -7.74
C GLY A 2 -45.77 4.00 -8.70
N MET A 3 -44.45 3.92 -8.49
CA MET A 3 -43.61 2.94 -9.16
C MET A 3 -43.86 1.57 -8.51
N GLN A 4 -44.48 0.66 -9.25
CA GLN A 4 -44.56 -0.74 -8.83
C GLN A 4 -43.19 -1.38 -9.06
N GLN A 5 -42.57 -1.87 -7.99
CA GLN A 5 -41.38 -2.71 -8.07
C GLN A 5 -41.81 -4.13 -8.41
N THR A 6 -41.36 -4.65 -9.56
CA THR A 6 -41.58 -6.03 -9.97
C THR A 6 -40.46 -6.89 -9.40
N THR A 7 -40.79 -7.74 -8.42
CA THR A 7 -39.89 -8.79 -7.91
C THR A 7 -39.95 -9.99 -8.86
N ILE A 8 -38.81 -10.48 -9.32
CA ILE A 8 -38.71 -11.76 -10.03
C ILE A 8 -38.92 -12.88 -9.02
N VAL A 9 -39.96 -13.70 -9.20
CA VAL A 9 -40.21 -14.89 -8.41
C VAL A 9 -39.80 -16.11 -9.24
N LEU A 10 -38.72 -16.78 -8.86
CA LEU A 10 -38.31 -18.07 -9.43
C LEU A 10 -39.10 -19.17 -8.73
N PHE A 11 -40.10 -19.73 -9.43
CA PHE A 11 -41.06 -20.72 -8.90
C PHE A 11 -40.47 -22.12 -8.67
N ASP A 12 -39.19 -22.33 -8.98
CA ASP A 12 -38.58 -23.66 -9.02
C ASP A 12 -37.75 -23.96 -7.75
N VAL A 13 -37.59 -22.98 -6.86
CA VAL A 13 -36.87 -23.14 -5.60
C VAL A 13 -37.87 -23.50 -4.51
N THR A 14 -37.95 -24.78 -4.18
CA THR A 14 -38.64 -25.22 -2.96
C THR A 14 -37.82 -24.75 -1.76
N ASP A 15 -38.35 -23.77 -1.03
CA ASP A 15 -37.78 -23.28 0.23
C ASP A 15 -37.92 -24.35 1.32
N ASN A 16 -37.01 -25.33 1.30
CA ASN A 16 -36.83 -26.37 2.30
C ASN A 16 -35.42 -26.26 2.91
N GLY A 17 -35.05 -25.05 3.34
CA GLY A 17 -33.77 -24.80 3.98
C GLY A 17 -33.95 -23.87 5.17
N GLY A 18 -34.14 -24.44 6.36
CA GLY A 18 -34.07 -23.69 7.61
C GLY A 18 -32.82 -22.82 7.61
N VAL A 19 -32.95 -21.59 8.12
CA VAL A 19 -31.83 -20.65 8.31
C VAL A 19 -30.77 -21.37 9.14
N GLN A 20 -29.78 -21.95 8.46
CA GLN A 20 -28.59 -22.41 9.13
C GLN A 20 -27.90 -21.14 9.59
N THR A 21 -27.91 -20.92 10.90
CA THR A 21 -26.97 -20.03 11.55
C THR A 21 -25.60 -20.56 11.17
N VAL A 22 -24.97 -19.96 10.16
CA VAL A 22 -23.56 -20.21 9.86
C VAL A 22 -22.82 -19.68 11.07
N THR A 23 -22.52 -20.57 12.01
CA THR A 23 -21.58 -20.29 13.09
C THR A 23 -20.32 -19.78 12.39
N PRO A 24 -19.86 -18.53 12.64
CA PRO A 24 -18.64 -18.06 12.03
C PRO A 24 -17.55 -19.07 12.41
N ALA A 25 -16.85 -19.59 11.39
CA ALA A 25 -15.72 -20.48 11.61
C ALA A 25 -14.83 -19.88 12.70
N PRO A 26 -14.31 -20.70 13.64
CA PRO A 26 -13.45 -20.18 14.70
C PRO A 26 -12.34 -19.36 14.03
N VAL A 27 -12.20 -18.11 14.45
CA VAL A 27 -11.10 -17.26 13.97
C VAL A 27 -9.83 -17.91 14.47
N VAL A 28 -9.20 -18.70 13.61
CA VAL A 28 -7.91 -19.32 13.90
C VAL A 28 -6.91 -18.18 13.93
N GLU A 29 -6.50 -17.78 15.14
CA GLU A 29 -5.39 -16.85 15.29
C GLU A 29 -4.12 -17.52 14.77
N LEU A 30 -3.70 -17.11 13.59
CA LEU A 30 -2.44 -17.51 13.01
C LEU A 30 -1.29 -16.95 13.84
N SER A 31 -0.21 -17.71 13.96
CA SER A 31 1.03 -17.21 14.57
C SER A 31 1.64 -16.08 13.72
N ARG A 32 2.45 -15.22 14.35
CA ARG A 32 3.24 -14.18 13.67
C ARG A 32 3.97 -14.70 12.44
N SER A 33 4.61 -15.87 12.58
CA SER A 33 5.43 -16.48 11.55
C SER A 33 4.60 -16.91 10.35
N GLU A 34 3.42 -17.48 10.58
CA GLU A 34 2.49 -17.84 9.51
C GLU A 34 1.97 -16.61 8.78
N LYS A 35 1.60 -15.56 9.52
CA LYS A 35 1.16 -14.27 8.97
C LYS A 35 2.25 -13.64 8.08
N VAL A 36 3.51 -13.68 8.52
CA VAL A 36 4.67 -13.23 7.72
C VAL A 36 4.85 -14.08 6.48
N ALA A 37 4.78 -15.41 6.59
CA ALA A 37 4.94 -16.32 5.46
C ALA A 37 3.84 -16.11 4.40
N ILE A 38 2.59 -15.94 4.82
CA ILE A 38 1.46 -15.63 3.94
C ILE A 38 1.69 -14.29 3.21
N ALA A 39 2.18 -13.27 3.93
CA ALA A 39 2.47 -11.97 3.36
C ALA A 39 3.55 -12.04 2.27
N ILE A 40 4.64 -12.75 2.57
CA ILE A 40 5.76 -12.96 1.65
C ILE A 40 5.27 -13.73 0.42
N ALA A 41 4.56 -14.84 0.61
CA ALA A 41 4.01 -15.64 -0.48
C ALA A 41 3.09 -14.81 -1.40
N ALA A 42 2.28 -13.92 -0.83
CA ALA A 42 1.42 -13.04 -1.60
C ALA A 42 2.18 -12.02 -2.44
N ILE A 43 3.24 -11.42 -1.89
CA ILE A 43 4.11 -10.50 -2.64
C ILE A 43 4.83 -11.27 -3.76
N LYS A 44 5.37 -12.46 -3.46
CA LYS A 44 6.01 -13.32 -4.46
C LYS A 44 5.06 -13.66 -5.61
N ALA A 45 3.81 -14.01 -5.31
CA ALA A 45 2.80 -14.30 -6.33
C ALA A 45 2.55 -13.11 -7.27
N GLN A 46 2.60 -11.86 -6.78
CA GLN A 46 2.45 -10.69 -7.64
C GLN A 46 3.66 -10.48 -8.55
N VAL A 47 4.87 -10.68 -8.02
CA VAL A 47 6.12 -10.57 -8.79
C VAL A 47 6.17 -11.64 -9.87
N LEU A 48 5.84 -12.90 -9.52
CA LEU A 48 5.77 -14.02 -10.46
C LEU A 48 4.69 -13.82 -11.54
N ALA A 49 3.62 -13.09 -11.22
CA ALA A 49 2.62 -12.67 -12.20
C ALA A 49 3.09 -11.52 -13.12
N GLY A 50 4.37 -11.11 -13.06
CA GLY A 50 4.97 -10.08 -13.90
C GLY A 50 4.63 -8.64 -13.48
N ARG A 51 4.13 -8.44 -12.25
CA ARG A 51 3.77 -7.11 -11.74
C ARG A 51 4.94 -6.46 -11.02
N TYR A 52 5.04 -5.13 -11.15
CA TYR A 52 6.10 -4.34 -10.52
C TYR A 52 5.66 -3.90 -9.11
N PRO A 53 6.36 -4.33 -8.05
CA PRO A 53 6.02 -3.95 -6.68
C PRO A 53 6.44 -2.51 -6.39
N VAL A 54 5.49 -1.72 -5.90
CA VAL A 54 5.72 -0.34 -5.47
C VAL A 54 5.24 -0.16 -4.04
N ALA A 55 6.16 -0.08 -3.08
CA ALA A 55 5.87 0.06 -1.66
C ALA A 55 5.66 1.53 -1.27
N MET A 56 4.54 1.83 -0.61
CA MET A 56 4.26 3.16 -0.06
C MET A 56 4.81 3.24 1.37
N TRP A 57 5.88 4.02 1.56
CA TRP A 57 6.59 4.12 2.83
C TRP A 57 6.48 5.53 3.43
N SER A 58 6.12 5.62 4.71
CA SER A 58 5.90 6.90 5.39
C SER A 58 6.75 7.11 6.64
N GLY A 59 7.78 6.28 6.88
CA GLY A 59 8.55 6.32 8.13
C GLY A 59 7.82 5.69 9.33
N GLY A 60 6.60 5.18 9.13
CA GLY A 60 5.81 4.56 10.19
C GLY A 60 5.98 3.04 10.24
N LYS A 61 5.78 2.45 11.42
CA LYS A 61 5.94 1.02 11.71
C LYS A 61 5.32 0.08 10.66
N ASP A 62 4.07 0.31 10.29
CA ASP A 62 3.33 -0.56 9.37
C ASP A 62 3.90 -0.52 7.96
N SER A 63 4.27 0.67 7.51
CA SER A 63 4.89 0.88 6.21
C SER A 63 6.31 0.32 6.18
N SER A 64 7.06 0.41 7.28
CA SER A 64 8.39 -0.18 7.40
C SER A 64 8.32 -1.71 7.39
N VAL A 65 7.37 -2.33 8.11
CA VAL A 65 7.13 -3.77 8.03
C VAL A 65 6.77 -4.19 6.60
N THR A 66 5.93 -3.41 5.91
CA THR A 66 5.57 -3.68 4.51
C THR A 66 6.79 -3.70 3.58
N VAL A 67 7.72 -2.75 3.75
CA VAL A 67 8.98 -2.73 2.98
C VAL A 67 9.86 -3.92 3.35
N SER A 68 10.00 -4.25 4.64
CA SER A 68 10.75 -5.42 5.07
C SER A 68 10.22 -6.73 4.48
N LEU A 69 8.90 -6.91 4.46
CA LEU A 69 8.25 -8.08 3.84
C LEU A 69 8.50 -8.13 2.32
N ALA A 70 8.47 -6.97 1.65
CA ALA A 70 8.81 -6.89 0.24
C ALA A 70 10.27 -7.28 -0.01
N LEU A 71 11.21 -6.75 0.78
CA LEU A 71 12.63 -7.10 0.68
C LEU A 71 12.89 -8.59 0.94
N MET A 72 12.20 -9.19 1.93
CA MET A 72 12.28 -10.63 2.20
C MET A 72 11.78 -11.44 1.00
N ALA A 73 10.63 -11.08 0.43
CA ALA A 73 10.07 -11.74 -0.76
C ALA A 73 11.02 -11.67 -1.97
N MET A 74 11.63 -10.50 -2.21
CA MET A 74 12.60 -10.35 -3.31
C MET A 74 13.85 -11.20 -3.08
N ARG A 75 14.36 -11.23 -1.84
CA ARG A 75 15.53 -12.05 -1.48
C ARG A 75 15.26 -13.54 -1.65
N GLU A 76 14.10 -14.02 -1.25
CA GLU A 76 13.70 -15.43 -1.44
C GLU A 76 13.59 -15.79 -2.92
N LEU A 77 12.97 -14.93 -3.74
CA LEU A 77 12.88 -15.16 -5.18
C LEU A 77 14.26 -15.21 -5.85
N ILE A 78 15.17 -14.32 -5.46
CA ILE A 78 16.55 -14.34 -5.96
C ILE A 78 17.25 -15.66 -5.56
N ALA A 79 17.07 -16.10 -4.30
CA ALA A 79 17.63 -17.36 -3.83
C ALA A 79 17.03 -18.59 -4.57
N GLU A 80 15.78 -18.49 -5.02
CA GLU A 80 15.11 -19.47 -5.88
C GLU A 80 15.54 -19.39 -7.36
N GLY A 81 16.44 -18.47 -7.72
CA GLY A 81 16.93 -18.29 -9.09
C GLY A 81 15.98 -17.51 -10.00
N VAL A 82 14.95 -16.87 -9.44
CA VAL A 82 14.00 -16.05 -10.20
C VAL A 82 14.57 -14.64 -10.39
N ALA A 83 14.58 -14.17 -11.64
CA ALA A 83 14.91 -12.77 -11.93
C ALA A 83 13.79 -11.87 -11.38
N VAL A 84 14.13 -10.96 -10.47
CA VAL A 84 13.16 -10.06 -9.84
C VAL A 84 13.19 -8.66 -10.46
N PRO A 85 12.04 -7.97 -10.57
CA PRO A 85 11.98 -6.58 -11.04
C PRO A 85 12.55 -5.62 -9.99
N THR A 86 12.80 -4.38 -10.38
CA THR A 86 13.17 -3.33 -9.41
C THR A 86 12.03 -3.09 -8.40
N LEU A 87 12.32 -3.22 -7.11
CA LEU A 87 11.43 -2.80 -6.03
C LEU A 87 11.46 -1.27 -5.91
N HIS A 88 10.34 -0.61 -6.13
CA HIS A 88 10.25 0.84 -5.97
C HIS A 88 9.64 1.21 -4.63
N VAL A 89 10.37 1.96 -3.82
CA VAL A 89 9.86 2.49 -2.54
C VAL A 89 9.53 3.96 -2.73
N CYS A 90 8.29 4.37 -2.46
CA CYS A 90 7.85 5.76 -2.57
C CYS A 90 7.64 6.36 -1.19
N HIS A 91 8.37 7.43 -0.90
CA HIS A 91 8.22 8.29 0.26
C HIS A 91 7.59 9.62 -0.13
N SER A 92 6.81 10.22 0.77
CA SER A 92 6.32 11.58 0.63
C SER A 92 6.95 12.41 1.75
N ASP A 93 7.86 13.29 1.38
CA ASP A 93 8.30 14.39 2.23
C ASP A 93 7.21 15.47 2.16
N THR A 94 6.45 15.63 3.23
CA THR A 94 5.30 16.55 3.21
C THR A 94 5.71 17.99 3.50
N LEU A 95 6.96 18.23 3.95
CA LEU A 95 7.47 19.49 4.48
C LEU A 95 6.78 19.95 5.79
N MET A 96 5.97 19.08 6.41
CA MET A 96 5.27 19.34 7.68
C MET A 96 5.81 18.53 8.85
N GLU A 97 6.65 17.53 8.59
CA GLU A 97 7.25 16.70 9.62
C GLU A 97 8.23 17.49 10.50
N ASN A 98 8.39 17.04 11.75
CA ASN A 98 9.43 17.55 12.63
C ASN A 98 10.82 17.28 11.99
N PRO A 99 11.78 18.23 12.01
CA PRO A 99 13.14 18.02 11.49
C PRO A 99 13.83 16.75 11.99
N VAL A 100 13.57 16.33 13.23
CA VAL A 100 14.10 15.07 13.79
C VAL A 100 13.53 13.85 13.05
N VAL A 101 12.25 13.89 12.68
CA VAL A 101 11.59 12.83 11.90
C VAL A 101 12.08 12.83 10.46
N VAL A 102 12.34 14.01 9.87
CA VAL A 102 12.96 14.13 8.55
C VAL A 102 14.33 13.45 8.54
N ALA A 103 15.21 13.81 9.49
CA ALA A 103 16.53 13.20 9.61
C ALA A 103 16.47 11.68 9.87
N TYR A 104 15.52 11.22 10.69
CA TYR A 104 15.27 9.80 10.88
C TYR A 104 14.88 9.11 9.56
N ASN A 105 13.95 9.70 8.79
CA ASN A 105 13.49 9.13 7.53
C ASN A 105 14.61 9.07 6.49
N GLU A 106 15.44 10.11 6.38
CA GLU A 106 16.62 10.14 5.52
C GLU A 106 17.61 9.02 5.91
N GLY A 107 17.87 8.84 7.21
CA GLY A 107 18.70 7.76 7.71
C GLY A 107 18.13 6.36 7.44
N GLN A 108 16.81 6.19 7.49
CA GLN A 108 16.15 4.93 7.12
C GLN A 108 16.23 4.67 5.61
N ILE A 109 16.06 5.70 4.77
CA ILE A 109 16.22 5.59 3.32
C ILE A 109 17.64 5.12 2.98
N ALA A 110 18.66 5.75 3.55
CA ALA A 110 20.05 5.35 3.36
C ALA A 110 20.32 3.90 3.78
N GLN A 111 19.74 3.45 4.91
CA GLN A 111 19.84 2.07 5.36
C GLN A 111 19.16 1.08 4.41
N MET A 112 17.97 1.40 3.91
CA MET A 112 17.26 0.56 2.93
C MET A 112 18.07 0.43 1.64
N GLU A 113 18.62 1.53 1.12
CA GLU A 113 19.44 1.52 -0.10
C GLU A 113 20.73 0.71 0.09
N GLN A 114 21.39 0.87 1.23
CA GLN A 114 22.58 0.09 1.57
C GLN A 114 22.26 -1.41 1.70
N TYR A 115 21.15 -1.77 2.34
CA TYR A 115 20.70 -3.16 2.44
C TYR A 115 20.42 -3.76 1.06
N ALA A 116 19.70 -3.03 0.19
CA ALA A 116 19.40 -3.49 -1.15
C ALA A 116 20.67 -3.73 -1.97
N LYS A 117 21.63 -2.79 -1.91
CA LYS A 117 22.93 -2.91 -2.58
C LYS A 117 23.74 -4.10 -2.07
N THR A 118 23.84 -4.29 -0.76
CA THR A 118 24.60 -5.39 -0.14
C THR A 118 23.96 -6.75 -0.38
N SER A 119 22.62 -6.80 -0.46
CA SER A 119 21.86 -8.04 -0.70
C SER A 119 21.65 -8.36 -2.18
N GLY A 120 22.13 -7.51 -3.10
CA GLY A 120 21.92 -7.69 -4.55
C GLY A 120 20.47 -7.52 -5.01
N ILE A 121 19.62 -6.87 -4.20
CA ILE A 121 18.21 -6.64 -4.54
C ILE A 121 18.11 -5.36 -5.37
N PRO A 122 17.56 -5.40 -6.60
CA PRO A 122 17.33 -4.18 -7.37
C PRO A 122 16.23 -3.37 -6.68
N MET A 123 16.60 -2.21 -6.12
CA MET A 123 15.68 -1.33 -5.41
C MET A 123 15.96 0.13 -5.75
N LYS A 124 14.90 0.93 -5.82
CA LYS A 124 15.00 2.39 -5.99
C LYS A 124 14.02 3.12 -5.09
N VAL A 125 14.53 4.06 -4.31
CA VAL A 125 13.71 4.94 -3.48
C VAL A 125 13.35 6.22 -4.24
N TRP A 126 12.12 6.67 -4.06
CA TRP A 126 11.56 7.85 -4.70
C TRP A 126 10.98 8.77 -3.63
N VAL A 127 11.40 10.03 -3.61
CA VAL A 127 10.89 11.03 -2.68
C VAL A 127 10.00 12.02 -3.43
N ALA A 128 8.73 12.08 -3.04
CA ALA A 128 7.79 13.11 -3.50
C ALA A 128 7.79 14.26 -2.50
N SER A 129 7.80 15.49 -3.00
CA SER A 129 7.61 16.69 -2.19
C SER A 129 6.69 17.67 -2.95
N PRO A 130 5.82 18.43 -2.25
CA PRO A 130 5.00 19.45 -2.89
C PRO A 130 5.87 20.51 -3.57
N GLY A 131 5.45 20.97 -4.75
CA GLY A 131 6.08 22.13 -5.39
C GLY A 131 5.64 23.43 -4.73
N LEU A 132 6.45 24.48 -4.80
CA LEU A 132 6.19 25.77 -4.16
C LEU A 132 4.81 26.37 -4.47
N SER A 133 4.32 26.22 -5.70
CA SER A 133 3.00 26.72 -6.12
C SER A 133 1.83 25.94 -5.51
N THR A 134 2.06 24.67 -5.18
CA THR A 134 1.09 23.74 -4.58
C THR A 134 1.31 23.53 -3.09
N ASP A 135 2.31 24.18 -2.51
CA ASP A 135 2.63 24.07 -1.09
C ASP A 135 1.47 24.61 -0.25
N TYR A 136 1.11 23.85 0.78
CA TYR A 136 -0.04 24.12 1.61
C TYR A 136 0.13 25.37 2.47
N LEU A 137 1.29 25.54 3.12
CA LEU A 137 1.56 26.70 3.97
C LEU A 137 1.70 27.96 3.14
N VAL A 138 2.39 27.88 1.99
CA VAL A 138 2.48 29.00 1.04
C VAL A 138 1.10 29.40 0.53
N SER A 139 0.21 28.43 0.29
CA SER A 139 -1.15 28.69 -0.15
C SER A 139 -2.02 29.34 0.93
N ILE A 140 -1.80 29.02 2.21
CA ILE A 140 -2.47 29.69 3.33
C ILE A 140 -1.96 31.12 3.49
N ILE A 141 -0.65 31.29 3.62
CA ILE A 141 -0.01 32.60 3.84
C ILE A 141 -0.33 33.56 2.68
N GLY A 142 -0.34 33.04 1.44
CA GLY A 142 -0.69 33.82 0.25
C GLY A 142 -2.20 34.01 0.03
N GLY A 143 -3.07 33.63 0.98
CA GLY A 143 -4.52 33.85 0.90
C GLY A 143 -5.26 33.01 -0.15
N ARG A 144 -4.64 31.97 -0.71
CA ARG A 144 -5.25 31.07 -1.71
C ARG A 144 -6.00 29.89 -1.10
N SER A 145 -5.76 29.60 0.18
CA SER A 145 -6.41 28.52 0.91
C SER A 145 -6.64 28.90 2.37
N ILE A 146 -7.53 28.15 3.02
CA ILE A 146 -7.77 28.19 4.46
C ILE A 146 -7.13 26.98 5.14
N ILE A 147 -6.88 27.11 6.43
CA ILE A 147 -6.43 26.00 7.29
C ILE A 147 -7.47 24.87 7.25
N SER A 148 -6.98 23.65 7.23
CA SER A 148 -7.73 22.41 7.18
C SER A 148 -8.28 22.15 8.56
N VAL A 149 -9.59 22.36 8.70
CA VAL A 149 -10.36 22.05 9.91
C VAL A 149 -11.60 21.25 9.51
N GLY A 150 -12.11 20.41 10.42
CA GLY A 150 -13.25 19.55 10.15
C GLY A 150 -13.00 18.60 8.98
N SER A 151 -13.90 18.62 7.99
CA SER A 151 -13.85 17.75 6.79
C SER A 151 -12.92 18.26 5.68
N ASN A 152 -12.23 19.39 5.86
CA ASN A 152 -11.35 19.96 4.84
C ASN A 152 -10.01 19.20 4.75
N THR A 153 -9.84 18.40 3.71
CA THR A 153 -8.64 17.57 3.47
C THR A 153 -7.55 18.26 2.65
N LYS A 154 -7.62 19.58 2.40
CA LYS A 154 -6.65 20.30 1.54
C LYS A 154 -5.19 20.10 1.93
N CYS A 155 -4.86 20.07 3.22
CA CYS A 155 -3.50 19.76 3.69
C CYS A 155 -3.06 18.40 3.15
N GLN A 156 -3.79 17.33 3.47
CA GLN A 156 -3.49 15.96 3.01
C GLN A 156 -3.46 15.83 1.49
N GLN A 157 -4.32 16.54 0.77
CA GLN A 157 -4.35 16.51 -0.70
C GLN A 157 -3.09 17.15 -1.32
N SER A 158 -2.72 18.33 -0.84
CA SER A 158 -1.62 19.12 -1.38
C SER A 158 -0.25 18.57 -1.01
N THR A 159 -0.07 18.14 0.24
CA THR A 159 1.24 17.71 0.74
C THR A 159 1.54 16.23 0.50
N LYS A 160 0.49 15.39 0.35
CA LYS A 160 0.65 13.93 0.25
C LYS A 160 0.00 13.32 -0.99
N ALA A 161 -1.31 13.50 -1.18
CA ALA A 161 -2.02 12.78 -2.24
C ALA A 161 -1.55 13.17 -3.65
N TYR A 162 -1.47 14.47 -3.94
CA TYR A 162 -1.06 14.97 -5.24
C TYR A 162 0.43 14.69 -5.55
N PRO A 163 1.39 14.97 -4.64
CA PRO A 163 2.79 14.63 -4.86
C PRO A 163 3.01 13.14 -5.09
N LEU A 164 2.40 12.26 -4.29
CA LEU A 164 2.48 10.81 -4.50
C LEU A 164 1.82 10.36 -5.80
N GLY A 165 0.69 10.95 -6.19
CA GLY A 165 0.03 10.66 -7.47
C GLY A 165 0.93 11.02 -8.67
N LYS A 166 1.62 12.16 -8.60
CA LYS A 166 2.61 12.57 -9.60
C LYS A 166 3.80 11.61 -9.62
N LEU A 167 4.32 11.24 -8.46
CA LEU A 167 5.44 10.30 -8.31
C LEU A 167 5.11 8.92 -8.86
N LYS A 168 3.93 8.35 -8.55
CA LYS A 168 3.50 7.06 -9.10
C LYS A 168 3.46 7.05 -10.63
N ARG A 169 3.07 8.17 -11.25
CA ARG A 169 3.13 8.32 -12.71
C ARG A 169 4.57 8.38 -13.24
N GLN A 170 5.49 9.00 -12.49
CA GLN A 170 6.92 9.01 -12.83
C GLN A 170 7.53 7.62 -12.71
N VAL A 171 7.24 6.89 -11.62
CA VAL A 171 7.65 5.47 -11.45
C VAL A 171 7.17 4.63 -12.63
N ARG A 172 5.90 4.76 -13.01
CA ARG A 172 5.34 4.02 -14.15
C ARG A 172 6.03 4.35 -15.47
N ARG A 173 6.40 5.61 -15.70
CA ARG A 173 7.15 6.01 -16.90
C ARG A 173 8.55 5.43 -16.88
N HIS A 174 9.23 5.53 -15.75
CA HIS A 174 10.57 4.98 -15.58
C HIS A 174 10.63 3.48 -15.87
N ILE A 175 9.70 2.70 -15.30
CA ILE A 175 9.60 1.26 -15.60
C ILE A 175 9.34 1.03 -17.09
N ALA A 176 8.44 1.82 -17.69
CA ALA A 176 8.10 1.70 -19.10
C ALA A 176 9.29 1.97 -20.03
N ASP A 177 10.12 2.96 -19.67
CA ASP A 177 11.33 3.33 -20.38
C ASP A 177 12.40 2.23 -20.25
N GLU A 178 12.54 1.61 -19.07
CA GLU A 178 13.46 0.49 -18.84
C GLU A 178 13.15 -0.75 -19.71
N ILE A 179 11.85 -1.03 -19.92
CA ILE A 179 11.41 -2.21 -20.69
C ILE A 179 11.02 -1.88 -22.14
N GLY A 180 11.07 -0.62 -22.55
CA GLY A 180 10.74 -0.18 -23.91
C GLY A 180 9.25 -0.28 -24.28
N VAL A 181 8.32 -0.18 -23.32
CA VAL A 181 6.87 -0.24 -23.58
C VAL A 181 6.17 1.08 -23.27
N LYS A 182 4.90 1.19 -23.65
CA LYS A 182 4.08 2.34 -23.27
C LYS A 182 3.76 2.29 -21.76
N PRO A 183 3.75 3.44 -21.04
CA PRO A 183 3.43 3.47 -19.61
C PRO A 183 2.11 2.79 -19.23
N LYS A 184 1.12 2.77 -20.12
CA LYS A 184 -0.18 2.13 -19.88
C LYS A 184 -0.09 0.59 -19.76
N ALA A 185 0.91 -0.03 -20.36
CA ALA A 185 1.12 -1.47 -20.33
C ALA A 185 1.80 -1.96 -19.04
N VAL A 186 2.39 -1.06 -18.25
CA VAL A 186 3.06 -1.42 -17.00
C VAL A 186 2.04 -1.70 -15.90
N GLU A 187 1.98 -2.95 -15.47
CA GLU A 187 1.20 -3.35 -14.29
C GLU A 187 1.98 -3.12 -13.00
N ILE A 188 1.55 -2.13 -12.22
CA ILE A 188 2.09 -1.85 -10.90
C ILE A 188 1.16 -2.41 -9.82
N VAL A 189 1.74 -3.08 -8.83
CA VAL A 189 1.06 -3.42 -7.57
C VAL A 189 1.54 -2.48 -6.46
N SER A 190 0.62 -1.76 -5.83
CA SER A 190 0.96 -0.90 -4.68
C SER A 190 0.91 -1.71 -3.38
N LEU A 191 2.03 -1.77 -2.66
CA LEU A 191 2.09 -2.38 -1.33
C LEU A 191 1.83 -1.29 -0.28
N ILE A 192 0.83 -1.51 0.58
CA ILE A 192 0.38 -0.54 1.58
C ILE A 192 0.16 -1.27 2.90
N GLY A 193 0.78 -0.79 3.97
CA GLY A 193 0.60 -1.30 5.34
C GLY A 193 -0.60 -0.66 6.05
N THR A 194 -1.83 -0.96 5.62
CA THR A 194 -3.06 -0.49 6.30
C THR A 194 -3.69 -1.61 7.08
N ARG A 195 -3.91 -1.42 8.39
CA ARG A 195 -4.64 -2.34 9.25
C ARG A 195 -6.16 -2.21 9.04
N PHE A 196 -6.87 -3.34 8.98
CA PHE A 196 -8.33 -3.34 8.82
C PHE A 196 -9.06 -2.88 10.09
N ASP A 197 -8.54 -3.22 11.27
CA ASP A 197 -9.12 -2.85 12.57
C ASP A 197 -9.01 -1.35 12.91
N GLU A 198 -8.26 -0.57 12.14
CA GLU A 198 -7.94 0.82 12.46
C GLU A 198 -9.00 1.81 11.95
N SER A 199 -10.02 1.38 11.19
CA SER A 199 -11.08 2.30 10.76
C SER A 199 -12.40 1.63 10.42
N ALA A 200 -13.49 2.19 10.95
CA ALA A 200 -14.88 1.76 10.72
C ALA A 200 -15.33 1.82 9.25
N THR A 201 -14.59 2.51 8.38
CA THR A 201 -14.93 2.74 6.96
C THR A 201 -14.15 1.84 5.98
N ARG A 202 -13.22 0.99 6.45
CA ARG A 202 -12.32 0.21 5.58
C ARG A 202 -12.61 -1.29 5.37
N PRO A 203 -13.75 -1.89 5.76
CA PRO A 203 -14.03 -3.26 5.27
C PRO A 203 -14.34 -3.29 3.75
N THR A 204 -14.60 -2.15 3.09
CA THR A 204 -15.25 -2.15 1.76
C THR A 204 -14.40 -1.62 0.58
N ILE A 205 -13.21 -1.02 0.76
CA ILE A 205 -12.58 -0.23 -0.32
C ILE A 205 -11.22 -0.76 -0.85
N SER A 206 -10.65 -1.86 -0.34
CA SER A 206 -9.40 -2.41 -0.88
C SER A 206 -9.57 -3.76 -1.59
N ILE A 207 -10.45 -3.81 -2.59
CA ILE A 207 -10.56 -4.94 -3.51
C ILE A 207 -9.43 -4.82 -4.55
N LYS A 208 -8.21 -5.21 -4.17
CA LYS A 208 -7.19 -5.74 -5.12
C LYS A 208 -6.13 -6.65 -4.52
N LEU A 209 -6.37 -7.23 -3.33
CA LEU A 209 -5.60 -8.37 -2.82
C LEU A 209 -6.48 -9.26 -1.93
N MET A 210 -7.60 -9.74 -2.49
CA MET A 210 -8.66 -10.39 -1.72
C MET A 210 -8.42 -11.90 -1.50
N ALA A 211 -7.27 -12.24 -0.91
CA ALA A 211 -7.05 -13.55 -0.30
C ALA A 211 -5.88 -13.55 0.71
N ALA A 212 -4.87 -12.68 0.53
CA ALA A 212 -3.69 -12.69 1.39
C ALA A 212 -3.63 -11.56 2.43
N LEU A 213 -4.33 -10.43 2.20
CA LEU A 213 -4.16 -9.21 2.99
C LEU A 213 -4.83 -9.24 4.38
N LEU A 214 -5.77 -10.17 4.62
CA LEU A 214 -6.39 -10.35 5.95
C LEU A 214 -5.37 -10.78 7.01
N HIS A 215 -4.29 -11.45 6.62
CA HIS A 215 -3.31 -12.02 7.56
C HIS A 215 -1.99 -11.24 7.66
N ILE A 216 -1.67 -10.37 6.68
CA ILE A 216 -0.48 -9.48 6.73
C ILE A 216 -0.60 -8.44 7.85
N ASN A 217 -1.82 -7.96 8.08
CA ASN A 217 -2.11 -6.85 9.00
C ASN A 217 -1.87 -7.18 10.47
N ASP A 218 -1.91 -8.45 10.78
CA ASP A 218 -1.93 -8.98 12.12
C ASP A 218 -0.48 -9.33 12.56
N ALA A 219 0.42 -9.63 11.62
CA ALA A 219 1.87 -9.73 11.87
C ALA A 219 2.51 -8.37 12.16
N ALA A 220 2.04 -7.30 11.52
CA ALA A 220 2.52 -5.94 11.77
C ALA A 220 2.12 -5.42 13.17
N LYS A 221 1.05 -5.97 13.76
CA LYS A 221 0.58 -5.64 15.12
C LYS A 221 1.56 -6.13 16.18
N GLU A 222 2.01 -7.38 16.07
CA GLU A 222 2.91 -8.03 17.03
C GLU A 222 4.37 -7.59 16.87
N ALA A 223 4.81 -7.26 15.65
CA ALA A 223 6.17 -6.75 15.41
C ALA A 223 6.40 -5.29 15.89
N ALA A 224 5.32 -4.54 16.13
CA ALA A 224 5.37 -3.15 16.58
C ALA A 224 5.30 -2.98 18.11
N GLN A 225 5.11 -4.07 18.85
CA GLN A 225 4.97 -4.08 20.33
C GLN A 225 6.23 -4.59 21.04
N SER A 226 7.31 -4.89 20.29
CA SER A 226 8.66 -5.22 20.77
C SER A 226 9.63 -4.10 20.41
#